data_AF-A0A1F9AGR1-F1
#
_entry.id   AF-A0A1F9AGR1-F1
#
_cell.length_a   1.000
_cell.length_b   1.000
_cell.length_c   1.000
_cell.angle_alpha   90.00
_cell.angle_beta   90.00
_cell.angle_gamma   90.00
#
_symmetry.space_group_name_H-M   'P 1'
#
loop_
_entity.id
_entity.type
_entity.pdbx_description
1 polymer ?
#
loop_
_entity_poly.entity_id
_entity_poly.type
_entity_poly.pdbx_seq_one_letter_code
_entity_poly.pdbx_strand_id
1 'polypeptide(L)'
;MAWISLGGFRYPQQLKAISKQRFPKTKIFLGELFPGRDAKFRYLSEIRVEMYRKMVQWLQDVDPTLFVYLCMESKEVWEKVFGWSPTNSLHLNHLFEERVKRFVTSD
;
A
#
# COMPACT_ATOMS: atom_id res chain seq x y z
N MET A 1 -3.23 18.21 1.31
CA MET A 1 -2.64 17.02 1.93
C MET A 1 -1.32 16.66 1.26
N ALA A 2 -0.23 16.47 2.00
CA ALA A 2 1.11 16.27 1.41
C ALA A 2 1.27 14.92 0.70
N TRP A 3 0.74 13.83 1.27
CA TRP A 3 0.65 12.51 0.65
C TRP A 3 -0.32 11.59 1.40
N ILE A 4 -0.68 10.47 0.78
CA ILE A 4 -1.33 9.33 1.43
C ILE A 4 -0.44 8.09 1.30
N SER A 5 -0.21 7.42 2.43
CA SER A 5 0.42 6.10 2.46
C SER A 5 -0.67 5.02 2.39
N LEU A 6 -0.67 4.23 1.33
CA LEU A 6 -1.64 3.18 1.07
C LEU A 6 -0.99 1.81 1.26
N GLY A 7 -1.66 0.90 1.97
CA GLY A 7 -1.16 -0.44 2.22
C GLY A 7 -2.28 -1.46 2.36
N GLY A 8 -2.02 -2.69 1.96
CA GLY A 8 -2.93 -3.81 2.06
C GLY A 8 -2.82 -4.55 3.39
N PHE A 9 -3.87 -5.28 3.74
CA PHE A 9 -3.87 -6.15 4.92
C PHE A 9 -2.73 -7.17 4.83
N ARG A 10 -1.92 -7.23 5.89
CA ARG A 10 -0.83 -8.19 6.05
C ARG A 10 -0.70 -8.61 7.50
N TYR A 11 -0.25 -9.83 7.74
CA TYR A 11 -0.10 -10.33 9.11
C TYR A 11 0.98 -11.41 9.26
N PRO A 12 1.62 -11.52 10.44
CA PRO A 12 2.52 -12.63 10.75
C PRO A 12 1.73 -13.94 10.94
N GLN A 13 2.33 -15.07 10.62
CA GLN A 13 1.68 -16.39 10.62
C GLN A 13 0.88 -16.69 11.91
N GLN A 14 1.40 -16.33 13.08
CA GLN A 14 0.79 -16.60 14.39
C GLN A 14 -0.52 -15.84 14.60
N LEU A 15 -0.71 -14.68 13.95
CA LEU A 15 -1.90 -13.85 14.16
C LEU A 15 -3.18 -14.59 13.79
N LYS A 16 -3.14 -15.43 12.74
CA LYS A 16 -4.33 -16.15 12.27
C LYS A 16 -4.91 -17.06 13.35
N ALA A 17 -4.07 -17.79 14.08
CA ALA A 17 -4.51 -18.68 15.16
C ALA A 17 -5.09 -17.89 16.34
N ILE A 18 -4.37 -16.86 16.80
CA ILE A 18 -4.77 -16.01 17.92
C ILE A 18 -6.10 -15.30 17.61
N SER A 19 -6.23 -14.73 16.41
CA SER A 19 -7.45 -14.03 16.01
C SER A 19 -8.64 -14.97 15.85
N LYS A 20 -8.46 -16.21 15.35
CA LYS A 20 -9.54 -17.20 15.30
C LYS A 20 -9.99 -17.65 16.69
N GLN A 21 -9.08 -17.75 17.66
CA GLN A 21 -9.45 -18.07 19.05
C GLN A 21 -10.26 -16.93 19.69
N ARG A 22 -9.81 -15.67 19.53
CA ARG A 22 -10.46 -14.50 20.12
C ARG A 22 -11.74 -14.09 19.40
N PHE A 23 -11.80 -14.30 18.09
CA PHE A 23 -12.91 -13.91 17.23
C PHE A 23 -13.31 -15.07 16.30
N PRO A 24 -14.01 -16.11 16.81
CA PRO A 24 -14.29 -17.34 16.06
C PRO A 24 -15.04 -17.14 14.74
N LYS A 25 -15.83 -16.06 14.63
CA LYS A 25 -16.62 -15.71 13.44
C LYS A 25 -15.87 -14.80 12.45
N THR A 26 -14.58 -14.50 12.69
CA THR A 26 -13.83 -13.59 11.83
C THR A 26 -13.66 -14.14 10.41
N LYS A 27 -13.92 -13.29 9.42
CA LYS A 27 -13.77 -13.60 7.99
C LYS A 27 -12.53 -12.98 7.35
N ILE A 28 -11.73 -12.23 8.12
CA ILE A 28 -10.60 -11.44 7.60
C ILE A 28 -9.51 -12.30 6.93
N PHE A 29 -9.42 -13.59 7.29
CA PHE A 29 -8.44 -14.53 6.75
C PHE A 29 -8.97 -15.40 5.60
N LEU A 30 -10.17 -15.12 5.09
CA LEU A 30 -10.80 -15.90 4.02
C LEU A 30 -10.40 -15.43 2.61
N GLY A 31 -9.62 -14.36 2.49
CA GLY A 31 -9.06 -13.94 1.21
C GLY A 31 -7.90 -14.82 0.74
N GLU A 32 -7.51 -14.63 -0.52
CA GLU A 32 -6.39 -15.33 -1.18
C GLU A 32 -5.02 -14.82 -0.67
N LEU A 33 -4.70 -15.19 0.56
CA LEU A 33 -3.54 -14.71 1.32
C LEU A 33 -2.39 -15.72 1.30
N PHE A 34 -1.19 -15.28 0.91
CA PHE A 34 0.01 -16.11 0.77
C PHE A 34 1.22 -15.50 1.52
N PRO A 35 2.14 -16.34 2.04
CA PRO A 35 3.34 -15.85 2.70
C PRO A 35 4.25 -15.13 1.69
N GLY A 36 4.66 -13.90 2.02
CA GLY A 36 5.70 -13.18 1.30
C GLY A 36 7.11 -13.55 1.79
N ARG A 37 8.12 -12.93 1.16
CA ARG A 37 9.55 -13.14 1.51
C ARG A 37 9.90 -12.79 2.96
N ASP A 38 9.10 -11.96 3.62
CA ASP A 38 9.27 -11.55 5.03
C ASP A 38 8.45 -12.41 6.01
N ALA A 39 7.99 -13.59 5.56
CA ALA A 39 7.14 -14.52 6.31
C ALA A 39 5.78 -13.95 6.75
N LYS A 40 5.36 -12.80 6.21
CA LYS A 40 4.02 -12.22 6.45
C LYS A 40 3.08 -12.58 5.31
N PHE A 41 1.84 -12.91 5.67
CA PHE A 41 0.76 -13.17 4.72
C PHE A 41 0.27 -11.87 4.11
N ARG A 42 -0.01 -11.88 2.80
CA ARG A 42 -0.57 -10.78 2.00
C ARG A 42 -1.48 -11.36 0.92
N TYR A 43 -2.37 -10.54 0.35
CA TYR A 43 -3.11 -10.95 -0.83
C TYR A 43 -2.16 -11.25 -2.01
N LEU A 44 -2.59 -12.11 -2.93
CA LEU A 44 -1.92 -12.26 -4.23
C LEU A 44 -1.63 -10.90 -4.88
N SER A 45 -0.50 -10.79 -5.58
CA SER A 45 -0.05 -9.53 -6.20
C SER A 45 -1.10 -8.92 -7.12
N GLU A 46 -1.81 -9.76 -7.86
CA GLU A 46 -2.81 -9.38 -8.86
C GLU A 46 -4.00 -8.69 -8.16
N ILE A 47 -4.49 -9.28 -7.06
CA ILE A 47 -5.53 -8.70 -6.22
C ILE A 47 -5.08 -7.37 -5.62
N ARG A 48 -3.84 -7.30 -5.11
CA ARG A 48 -3.31 -6.05 -4.54
C ARG A 48 -3.23 -4.93 -5.58
N VAL A 49 -2.76 -5.25 -6.79
CA VAL A 49 -2.69 -4.29 -7.90
C VAL A 49 -4.09 -3.77 -8.25
N GLU A 50 -5.08 -4.64 -8.36
CA GLU A 50 -6.47 -4.26 -8.63
C GLU A 50 -7.01 -3.33 -7.52
N MET A 51 -6.88 -3.76 -6.26
CA MET A 51 -7.31 -2.97 -5.10
C MET A 51 -6.64 -1.59 -5.08
N TYR A 52 -5.31 -1.53 -5.25
CA TYR A 52 -4.58 -0.27 -5.21
C TYR A 52 -4.94 0.64 -6.38
N ARG A 53 -5.08 0.12 -7.61
CA ARG A 53 -5.54 0.93 -8.75
C ARG A 53 -6.90 1.55 -8.47
N LYS A 54 -7.84 0.78 -7.92
CA LYS A 54 -9.17 1.30 -7.59
C LYS A 54 -9.13 2.39 -6.52
N MET A 55 -8.35 2.17 -5.47
CA MET A 55 -8.17 3.16 -4.40
C MET A 55 -7.47 4.43 -4.90
N VAL A 56 -6.40 4.29 -5.68
CA VAL A 56 -5.67 5.41 -6.28
C VAL A 56 -6.59 6.23 -7.19
N GLN A 57 -7.40 5.57 -8.03
CA GLN A 57 -8.38 6.25 -8.86
C GLN A 57 -9.33 7.11 -8.03
N TRP A 58 -9.97 6.53 -7.00
CA TRP A 58 -10.89 7.28 -6.13
C TRP A 58 -10.23 8.45 -5.42
N LEU A 59 -8.97 8.31 -5.01
CA LEU A 59 -8.22 9.38 -4.38
C LEU A 59 -7.88 10.51 -5.38
N GLN A 60 -7.50 10.14 -6.61
CA GLN A 60 -7.16 11.09 -7.67
C GLN A 60 -8.39 11.79 -8.27
N ASP A 61 -9.56 11.14 -8.24
CA ASP A 61 -10.84 11.76 -8.60
C ASP A 61 -11.17 12.95 -7.67
N VAL A 62 -10.69 12.90 -6.42
CA VAL A 62 -10.86 13.98 -5.42
C VAL A 62 -9.73 15.02 -5.53
N ASP A 63 -8.48 14.58 -5.64
CA ASP A 63 -7.32 15.45 -5.81
C ASP A 63 -6.36 14.86 -6.86
N PRO A 64 -6.39 15.36 -8.11
CA PRO A 64 -5.54 14.87 -9.19
C PRO A 64 -4.04 15.08 -8.92
N THR A 65 -3.69 15.98 -8.00
CA THR A 65 -2.30 16.29 -7.66
C THR A 65 -1.79 15.46 -6.48
N LEU A 66 -2.65 14.71 -5.81
CA LEU A 66 -2.30 13.96 -4.60
C LEU A 66 -1.16 12.97 -4.84
N PHE A 67 -0.17 13.01 -3.95
CA PHE A 67 0.86 11.97 -3.93
C PHE A 67 0.38 10.75 -3.16
N VAL A 68 0.32 9.59 -3.82
CA VAL A 68 0.02 8.32 -3.17
C VAL A 68 1.25 7.43 -3.19
N TYR A 69 1.60 6.90 -2.02
CA TYR A 69 2.73 5.99 -1.81
C TYR A 69 2.22 4.60 -1.40
N LEU A 70 2.66 3.53 -2.08
CA LEU A 70 2.37 2.15 -1.66
C LEU A 70 3.38 1.65 -0.62
N CYS A 71 2.92 1.50 0.62
CA CYS A 71 3.73 1.10 1.76
C CYS A 71 4.10 -0.38 1.73
N MET A 72 5.40 -0.65 1.82
CA MET A 72 5.95 -2.02 1.92
C MET A 72 5.54 -2.91 0.73
N GLU A 73 5.37 -2.28 -0.42
CA GLU A 73 5.06 -2.91 -1.69
C GLU A 73 6.30 -3.07 -2.57
N SER A 74 6.26 -4.06 -3.47
CA SER A 74 7.36 -4.33 -4.39
C SER A 74 7.39 -3.32 -5.54
N LYS A 75 8.57 -3.14 -6.13
CA LYS A 75 8.76 -2.33 -7.35
C LYS A 75 7.79 -2.73 -8.47
N GLU A 76 7.56 -4.02 -8.64
CA GLU A 76 6.63 -4.56 -9.64
C GLU A 76 5.17 -4.14 -9.39
N VAL A 77 4.70 -4.16 -8.13
CA VAL A 77 3.35 -3.69 -7.79
C VAL A 77 3.24 -2.19 -8.04
N TRP A 78 4.27 -1.41 -7.70
CA TRP A 78 4.34 0.01 -8.05
C TRP A 78 4.20 0.27 -9.54
N GLU A 79 5.02 -0.38 -10.37
CA GLU A 79 4.99 -0.24 -11.82
C GLU A 79 3.62 -0.63 -12.40
N LYS A 80 3.01 -1.70 -11.89
CA LYS A 80 1.67 -2.11 -12.29
C LYS A 80 0.60 -1.09 -11.89
N VAL A 81 0.70 -0.46 -10.71
CA VAL A 81 -0.33 0.48 -10.23
C VAL A 81 -0.18 1.86 -10.86
N PHE A 82 1.02 2.42 -10.92
CA PHE A 82 1.25 3.80 -11.35
C PHE A 82 1.92 3.96 -12.72
N GLY A 83 2.42 2.88 -13.32
CA GLY A 83 3.27 2.95 -14.51
C GLY A 83 4.73 3.37 -14.21
N TRP A 84 5.06 3.58 -12.94
CA TRP A 84 6.41 3.93 -12.49
C TRP A 84 6.65 3.40 -11.06
N SER A 85 7.91 3.39 -10.64
CA SER A 85 8.30 3.04 -9.27
C SER A 85 9.50 3.86 -8.80
N PRO A 86 9.63 4.14 -7.49
CA PRO A 86 10.86 4.68 -6.96
C PRO A 86 12.01 3.70 -7.18
N THR A 87 13.18 4.22 -7.53
CA THR A 87 14.37 3.39 -7.81
C THR A 87 14.95 2.76 -6.54
N ASN A 88 14.80 3.44 -5.41
CA ASN A 88 15.21 2.99 -4.08
C ASN A 88 14.56 3.89 -3.00
N SER A 89 14.82 3.60 -1.73
CA SER A 89 14.29 4.38 -0.60
C SER A 89 14.77 5.83 -0.57
N LEU A 90 15.98 6.12 -1.07
CA LEU A 90 16.50 7.49 -1.11
C LEU A 90 15.76 8.34 -2.15
N HIS A 91 15.47 7.78 -3.31
CA HIS A 91 14.64 8.45 -4.32
C HIS A 91 13.23 8.67 -3.78
N LEU A 92 12.64 7.69 -3.11
CA LEU A 92 11.33 7.88 -2.48
C LEU A 92 11.34 9.00 -1.43
N ASN A 93 12.39 9.10 -0.60
CA ASN A 93 12.53 10.19 0.37
C ASN A 93 12.61 11.56 -0.31
N HIS A 94 13.36 11.68 -1.40
CA HIS A 94 13.38 12.91 -2.21
C HIS A 94 11.98 13.29 -2.71
N LEU A 95 11.17 12.30 -3.15
CA LEU A 95 9.79 12.59 -3.58
C LEU A 95 8.94 13.17 -2.44
N PHE A 96 9.12 12.69 -1.20
CA PHE A 96 8.45 13.27 -0.03
C PHE A 96 8.93 14.70 0.24
N GLU A 97 10.23 14.96 0.19
CA GLU A 97 10.81 16.30 0.38
C GLU A 97 10.26 17.31 -0.63
N GLU A 98 10.16 16.93 -1.91
CA GLU A 98 9.57 17.76 -2.95
C GLU A 98 8.09 18.09 -2.67
N ARG A 99 7.34 17.14 -2.09
CA ARG A 99 5.95 17.38 -1.67
C ARG A 99 5.86 18.33 -0.49
N VAL A 100 6.76 18.22 0.49
CA VAL A 100 6.84 19.16 1.62
C VAL A 100 7.12 20.57 1.13
N LYS A 101 8.10 20.75 0.24
CA LYS A 101 8.42 22.08 -0.33
C LYS A 101 7.19 22.73 -0.96
N ARG A 102 6.48 21.99 -1.82
CA ARG A 102 5.24 22.49 -2.46
C ARG A 102 4.16 22.86 -1.44
N PHE A 103 4.02 22.09 -0.36
CA PHE A 103 3.06 22.39 0.69
C PHE A 103 3.39 23.69 1.44
N VAL A 104 4.66 23.90 1.76
CA VAL A 104 5.11 25.06 2.55
C VAL A 104 5.17 26.35 1.71
N THR A 105 5.39 26.26 0.39
CA THR A 105 5.46 27.43 -0.50
C THR A 105 4.12 27.83 -1.13
N SER A 106 3.03 27.10 -0.87
CA SER A 106 1.70 27.38 -1.43
C SER A 106 0.75 28.11 -0.46
N ASP A 107 1.29 28.55 0.69
CA ASP A 107 0.68 29.52 1.62
C ASP A 107 1.39 30.88 1.48
#